data_AF-A0A382VMK3-F1
#
_entry.id   AF-A0A382VMK3-F1
#
_cell.length_a   1.000
_cell.length_b   1.000
_cell.length_c   1.000
_cell.angle_alpha   90.00
_cell.angle_beta   90.00
_cell.angle_gamma   90.00
#
_symmetry.space_group_name_H-M   'P 1'
#
loop_
_entity.id
_entity.type
_entity.pdbx_description
1 polymer ?
#
loop_
_entity_poly.entity_id
_entity_poly.type
_entity_poly.pdbx_seq_one_letter_code
_entity_poly.pdbx_strand_id
1 'polypeptide(L)'
;QLSNQCNFNCSFVSGDAAVGFSLIIFYFLTKKEIYIWLSLLFGFALGAIRIMEGGHFFSDIIFACIFVFSFTYLLCSHYKSKIWSRENYYIVLGCVILTLLKIIAVASTGFNLYGDEAQYWLWSKDLSFGYFSKPPLLPWLIGFVTHFFGNSFFILKTIPILLYIFSSFLIYILSTKLFKNRLLSFFCAIAFFLMPAVSVSSFLLSTDVVLILLWIASLIQVLNIKNNPHYLNFLTLGILLGLAFLAKYAAVYFILGLVILLIIEKNYRLAFLKSKLKLALFII
;
A
#
# COMPACT_ATOMS: atom_id res chain seq x y z
N GLN A 1 11.10 -9.74 26.91
CA GLN A 1 10.96 -8.67 27.92
C GLN A 1 9.78 -7.80 27.52
N LEU A 2 8.72 -7.74 28.32
CA LEU A 2 7.72 -6.68 28.21
C LEU A 2 8.42 -5.37 28.57
N SER A 3 8.31 -4.34 27.73
CA SER A 3 8.94 -3.05 27.98
C SER A 3 8.25 -2.35 29.16
N ASN A 4 8.97 -2.14 30.26
CA ASN A 4 8.53 -1.30 31.38
C ASN A 4 8.64 0.21 31.07
N GLN A 5 8.60 0.60 29.79
CA GLN A 5 8.85 1.98 29.37
C GLN A 5 7.61 2.89 29.45
N CYS A 6 6.43 2.35 29.75
CA CYS A 6 5.19 3.11 29.66
C CYS A 6 4.21 2.83 30.81
N ASN A 7 4.03 3.83 31.66
CA ASN A 7 3.08 3.78 32.78
C ASN A 7 1.66 4.25 32.38
N PHE A 8 1.51 5.03 31.30
CA PHE A 8 0.22 5.45 30.77
C PHE A 8 0.25 5.58 29.24
N ASN A 9 -0.76 4.98 28.57
CA ASN A 9 -1.15 5.08 27.16
C ASN A 9 -0.04 5.55 26.18
N CYS A 10 0.78 4.60 25.71
CA CYS A 10 1.90 4.87 24.80
C CYS A 10 1.65 4.46 23.34
N SER A 11 0.42 4.15 23.01
CA SER A 11 0.05 3.87 21.63
C SER A 11 -0.26 5.17 20.91
N PHE A 12 0.26 5.25 19.68
CA PHE A 12 -0.01 6.37 18.79
C PHE A 12 -1.26 6.07 17.94
N VAL A 13 -1.67 7.02 17.09
CA VAL A 13 -2.80 6.89 16.16
C VAL A 13 -2.80 5.50 15.49
N SER A 14 -3.93 4.78 15.57
CA SER A 14 -4.03 3.44 15.02
C SER A 14 -4.00 3.47 13.50
N GLY A 15 -2.91 2.97 12.92
CA GLY A 15 -2.74 2.88 11.47
C GLY A 15 -3.79 1.98 10.80
N ASP A 16 -4.16 0.88 11.43
CA ASP A 16 -5.14 -0.08 10.90
C ASP A 16 -6.55 0.51 10.88
N ALA A 17 -6.93 1.23 11.94
CA ALA A 17 -8.18 1.98 11.96
C ALA A 17 -8.17 3.09 10.89
N ALA A 18 -7.05 3.81 10.74
CA ALA A 18 -6.89 4.84 9.71
C ALA A 18 -7.09 4.29 8.29
N VAL A 19 -6.64 3.05 8.02
CA VAL A 19 -6.91 2.36 6.74
C VAL A 19 -8.42 2.19 6.52
N GLY A 20 -9.17 1.73 7.52
CA GLY A 20 -10.63 1.60 7.40
C GLY A 20 -11.32 2.96 7.19
N PHE A 21 -10.90 4.00 7.93
CA PHE A 21 -11.44 5.35 7.77
C PHE A 21 -11.11 5.98 6.40
N SER A 22 -10.04 5.56 5.72
CA SER A 22 -9.62 6.13 4.44
C SER A 22 -10.68 6.04 3.33
N LEU A 23 -11.68 5.15 3.46
CA LEU A 23 -12.83 5.05 2.56
C LEU A 23 -13.65 6.36 2.44
N ILE A 24 -13.49 7.30 3.40
CA ILE A 24 -14.14 8.61 3.37
C ILE A 24 -13.79 9.41 2.11
N ILE A 25 -12.67 9.10 1.45
CA ILE A 25 -12.29 9.70 0.17
C ILE A 25 -13.37 9.51 -0.91
N PHE A 26 -14.09 8.37 -0.90
CA PHE A 26 -15.16 8.10 -1.87
C PHE A 26 -16.37 9.00 -1.68
N TYR A 27 -16.66 9.45 -0.46
CA TYR A 27 -17.67 10.47 -0.22
C TYR A 27 -17.27 11.79 -0.89
N PHE A 28 -16.01 12.21 -0.74
CA PHE A 28 -15.55 13.47 -1.36
C PHE A 28 -15.55 13.42 -2.89
N LEU A 29 -15.32 12.24 -3.48
CA LEU A 29 -15.33 12.02 -4.94
C LEU A 29 -16.73 11.85 -5.52
N THR A 30 -17.60 11.05 -4.89
CA THR A 30 -18.90 10.65 -5.46
C THR A 30 -20.09 11.41 -4.89
N LYS A 31 -19.88 12.08 -3.74
CA LYS A 31 -20.93 12.74 -2.94
C LYS A 31 -22.05 11.82 -2.45
N LYS A 32 -21.86 10.50 -2.44
CA LYS A 32 -22.81 9.55 -1.87
C LYS A 32 -22.53 9.33 -0.38
N GLU A 33 -23.55 9.51 0.47
CA GLU A 33 -23.45 9.39 1.93
C GLU A 33 -23.11 7.98 2.42
N ILE A 34 -23.44 6.95 1.63
CA ILE A 34 -23.13 5.55 1.94
C ILE A 34 -21.64 5.34 2.26
N TYR A 35 -20.75 6.11 1.63
CA TYR A 35 -19.30 6.00 1.86
C TYR A 35 -18.83 6.58 3.20
N ILE A 36 -19.60 7.49 3.81
CA ILE A 36 -19.33 7.96 5.18
C ILE A 36 -19.58 6.81 6.15
N TRP A 37 -20.75 6.17 6.03
CA TRP A 37 -21.14 5.06 6.89
C TRP A 37 -20.23 3.85 6.72
N LEU A 38 -19.86 3.51 5.48
CA LEU A 38 -18.89 2.44 5.22
C LEU A 38 -17.51 2.76 5.83
N SER A 39 -17.02 4.00 5.69
CA SER A 39 -15.76 4.43 6.28
C SER A 39 -15.75 4.28 7.80
N LEU A 40 -16.81 4.74 8.48
CA LEU A 40 -16.95 4.60 9.92
C LEU A 40 -17.01 3.13 10.34
N LEU A 41 -17.84 2.33 9.68
CA LEU A 41 -17.99 0.90 9.96
C LEU A 41 -16.65 0.17 9.87
N PHE A 42 -15.92 0.34 8.75
CA PHE A 42 -14.65 -0.35 8.54
C PHE A 42 -13.55 0.16 9.48
N GLY A 43 -13.45 1.47 9.70
CA GLY A 43 -12.45 2.05 10.60
C GLY A 43 -12.61 1.61 12.05
N PHE A 44 -13.86 1.63 12.57
CA PHE A 44 -14.14 1.14 13.92
C PHE A 44 -14.03 -0.38 14.03
N ALA A 45 -14.42 -1.16 13.02
CA ALA A 45 -14.27 -2.61 13.05
C ALA A 45 -12.79 -3.04 13.12
N LEU A 46 -11.92 -2.45 12.28
CA LEU A 46 -10.48 -2.71 12.32
C LEU A 46 -9.84 -2.24 13.63
N GLY A 47 -10.27 -1.08 14.13
CA GLY A 47 -9.84 -0.59 15.43
C GLY A 47 -10.23 -1.52 16.58
N ALA A 48 -11.46 -2.06 16.57
CA ALA A 48 -11.93 -3.01 17.58
C ALA A 48 -11.09 -4.29 17.59
N ILE A 49 -10.75 -4.83 16.41
CA ILE A 49 -9.84 -5.98 16.29
C ILE A 49 -8.49 -5.66 16.96
N ARG A 50 -7.96 -4.45 16.76
CA ARG A 50 -6.68 -4.06 17.35
C ARG A 50 -6.71 -3.79 18.85
N ILE A 51 -7.85 -3.33 19.38
CA ILE A 51 -8.07 -3.31 20.83
C ILE A 51 -8.09 -4.74 21.38
N MET A 52 -8.78 -5.67 20.72
CA MET A 52 -8.86 -7.07 21.15
C MET A 52 -7.49 -7.77 21.13
N GLU A 53 -6.62 -7.42 20.18
CA GLU A 53 -5.23 -7.89 20.13
C GLU A 53 -4.32 -7.21 21.17
N GLY A 54 -4.83 -6.24 21.93
CA GLY A 54 -4.07 -5.46 22.91
C GLY A 54 -3.08 -4.48 22.28
N GLY A 55 -3.23 -4.17 20.99
CA GLY A 55 -2.29 -3.34 20.24
C GLY A 55 -2.58 -1.83 20.31
N HIS A 56 -3.82 -1.44 20.60
CA HIS A 56 -4.26 -0.03 20.60
C HIS A 56 -5.35 0.24 21.65
N PHE A 57 -5.47 1.50 22.06
CA PHE A 57 -6.56 1.98 22.91
C PHE A 57 -7.66 2.62 22.05
N PHE A 58 -8.86 2.74 22.62
CA PHE A 58 -9.99 3.37 21.93
C PHE A 58 -9.73 4.82 21.52
N SER A 59 -8.94 5.56 22.31
CA SER A 59 -8.47 6.90 21.98
C SER A 59 -7.78 6.96 20.61
N ASP A 60 -6.98 5.95 20.28
CA ASP A 60 -6.12 5.93 19.09
C ASP A 60 -6.95 5.80 17.81
N ILE A 61 -8.07 5.09 17.92
CA ILE A 61 -9.05 4.89 16.85
C ILE A 61 -9.82 6.18 16.61
N ILE A 62 -10.25 6.86 17.68
CA ILE A 62 -10.93 8.16 17.56
C ILE A 62 -9.98 9.19 16.92
N PHE A 63 -8.73 9.25 17.39
CA PHE A 63 -7.71 10.13 16.79
C PHE A 63 -7.47 9.78 15.32
N ALA A 64 -7.43 8.50 14.96
CA ALA A 64 -7.33 8.07 13.56
C ALA A 64 -8.51 8.55 12.72
N CYS A 65 -9.74 8.42 13.23
CA CYS A 65 -10.95 8.90 12.55
C CYS A 65 -10.88 10.41 12.29
N ILE A 66 -10.63 11.20 13.33
CA ILE A 66 -10.57 12.66 13.24
C ILE A 66 -9.48 13.08 12.27
N PHE A 67 -8.27 12.54 12.43
CA PHE A 67 -7.13 12.90 11.59
C PHE A 67 -7.38 12.59 10.12
N VAL A 68 -7.88 11.37 9.80
CA VAL A 68 -8.15 10.95 8.42
C VAL A 68 -9.25 11.80 7.80
N PHE A 69 -10.35 12.07 8.52
CA PHE A 69 -11.45 12.87 7.99
C PHE A 69 -11.02 14.33 7.75
N SER A 70 -10.35 14.96 8.71
CA SER A 70 -9.87 16.33 8.60
C SER A 70 -8.81 16.47 7.51
N PHE A 71 -7.84 15.56 7.45
CA PHE A 71 -6.80 15.59 6.43
C PHE A 71 -7.36 15.36 5.02
N THR A 72 -8.29 14.41 4.86
CA THR A 72 -8.95 14.15 3.57
C THR A 72 -9.79 15.36 3.14
N TYR A 73 -10.53 15.98 4.06
CA TYR A 73 -11.28 17.21 3.78
C TYR A 73 -10.36 18.34 3.32
N LEU A 74 -9.25 18.59 4.03
CA LEU A 74 -8.28 19.63 3.70
C LEU A 74 -7.65 19.38 2.33
N LEU A 75 -7.21 18.15 2.05
CA LEU A 75 -6.69 17.77 0.74
C LEU A 75 -7.72 18.00 -0.35
N CYS A 76 -8.94 17.46 -0.20
CA CYS A 76 -9.97 17.64 -1.21
C CYS A 76 -10.34 19.11 -1.41
N SER A 77 -10.42 19.91 -0.34
CA SER A 77 -10.69 21.34 -0.42
C SER A 77 -9.58 22.10 -1.15
N HIS A 78 -8.32 21.80 -0.83
CA HIS A 78 -7.16 22.44 -1.45
C HIS A 78 -7.02 22.07 -2.93
N TYR A 79 -7.20 20.80 -3.27
CA TYR A 79 -7.02 20.33 -4.65
C TYR A 79 -8.23 20.59 -5.54
N LYS A 80 -9.45 20.72 -5.00
CA LYS A 80 -10.65 21.04 -5.80
C LYS A 80 -10.56 22.40 -6.51
N SER A 81 -9.83 23.38 -5.95
CA SER A 81 -9.63 24.69 -6.57
C SER A 81 -8.35 24.83 -7.39
N LYS A 82 -7.30 24.03 -7.09
CA LYS A 82 -5.94 24.17 -7.67
C LYS A 82 -5.54 23.15 -8.73
N ILE A 83 -6.38 22.18 -9.07
CA ILE A 83 -6.12 21.20 -10.15
C ILE A 83 -5.84 21.84 -11.53
N TRP A 84 -5.93 23.18 -11.67
CA TRP A 84 -5.79 23.94 -12.90
C TRP A 84 -4.73 25.07 -12.94
N SER A 85 -3.82 25.22 -11.96
CA SER A 85 -2.81 26.30 -12.00
C SER A 85 -1.35 25.84 -12.09
N ARG A 86 -0.46 26.74 -12.53
CA ARG A 86 0.99 26.56 -12.81
C ARG A 86 1.86 26.10 -11.61
N GLU A 87 1.29 25.72 -10.47
CA GLU A 87 2.02 25.44 -9.21
C GLU A 87 2.61 24.01 -9.11
N ASN A 88 2.51 23.22 -10.17
CA ASN A 88 2.87 21.78 -10.16
C ASN A 88 4.37 21.53 -9.97
N TYR A 89 5.22 22.49 -10.32
CA TYR A 89 6.67 22.33 -10.23
C TYR A 89 7.17 22.28 -8.78
N TYR A 90 6.54 23.00 -7.84
CA TYR A 90 6.93 22.99 -6.43
C TYR A 90 6.73 21.61 -5.80
N ILE A 91 5.69 20.89 -6.20
CA ILE A 91 5.39 19.56 -5.66
C ILE A 91 6.40 18.54 -6.20
N VAL A 92 6.73 18.61 -7.49
CA VAL A 92 7.79 17.76 -8.09
C VAL A 92 9.14 18.06 -7.44
N LEU A 93 9.48 19.34 -7.28
CA LEU A 93 10.68 19.76 -6.60
C LEU A 93 10.71 19.25 -5.16
N GLY A 94 9.60 19.34 -4.43
CA GLY A 94 9.45 18.77 -3.09
C GLY A 94 9.67 17.26 -3.04
N CYS A 95 9.17 16.51 -4.02
CA CYS A 95 9.41 15.06 -4.11
C CYS A 95 10.89 14.72 -4.35
N VAL A 96 11.53 15.46 -5.27
CA VAL A 96 12.96 15.30 -5.57
C VAL A 96 13.79 15.65 -4.34
N ILE A 97 13.52 16.78 -3.70
CA ILE A 97 14.19 17.21 -2.47
C ILE A 97 14.00 16.16 -1.38
N LEU A 98 12.78 15.68 -1.15
CA LEU A 98 12.53 14.64 -0.14
C LEU A 98 13.31 13.37 -0.47
N THR A 99 13.29 12.90 -1.71
CA THR A 99 14.04 11.70 -2.11
C THR A 99 15.54 11.89 -1.89
N LEU A 100 16.10 13.05 -2.24
CA LEU A 100 17.51 13.38 -2.01
C LEU A 100 17.84 13.44 -0.52
N LEU A 101 17.00 14.11 0.28
CA LEU A 101 17.16 14.15 1.74
C LEU A 101 17.16 12.74 2.34
N LYS A 102 16.31 11.83 1.83
CA LYS A 102 16.30 10.42 2.26
C LYS A 102 17.59 9.71 1.91
N ILE A 103 18.07 9.83 0.67
CA ILE A 103 19.33 9.21 0.23
C ILE A 103 20.49 9.72 1.08
N ILE A 104 20.55 11.03 1.31
CA ILE A 104 21.57 11.66 2.17
C ILE A 104 21.46 11.13 3.61
N ALA A 105 20.26 11.08 4.18
CA ALA A 105 20.04 10.56 5.53
C ALA A 105 20.45 9.09 5.67
N VAL A 106 20.13 8.25 4.69
CA VAL A 106 20.56 6.84 4.69
C VAL A 106 22.09 6.73 4.57
N ALA A 107 22.72 7.58 3.77
CA ALA A 107 24.18 7.56 3.58
C ALA A 107 24.95 8.13 4.79
N SER A 108 24.36 9.03 5.58
CA SER A 108 25.02 9.72 6.70
C SER A 108 24.68 9.15 8.07
N THR A 109 23.76 8.19 8.17
CA THR A 109 23.36 7.60 9.45
C THR A 109 24.26 6.43 9.85
N GLY A 110 24.64 6.38 11.12
CA GLY A 110 25.32 5.23 11.75
C GLY A 110 24.35 4.16 12.26
N PHE A 111 23.08 4.20 11.84
CA PHE A 111 22.07 3.24 12.27
C PHE A 111 22.25 1.90 11.54
N ASN A 112 21.94 0.82 12.25
CA ASN A 112 21.86 -0.54 11.69
C ASN A 112 20.40 -0.97 11.54
N LEU A 113 20.19 -2.17 10.99
CA LEU A 113 18.87 -2.80 10.96
C LEU A 113 18.40 -3.11 12.38
N TYR A 114 17.12 -2.89 12.66
CA TYR A 114 16.50 -3.21 13.94
C TYR A 114 15.20 -3.99 13.76
N GLY A 115 14.85 -4.79 14.77
CA GLY A 115 13.61 -5.57 14.82
C GLY A 115 13.44 -6.46 13.59
N ASP A 116 12.25 -6.37 12.99
CA ASP A 116 11.83 -7.12 11.80
C ASP A 116 12.82 -7.01 10.63
N GLU A 117 13.47 -5.86 10.42
CA GLU A 117 14.37 -5.67 9.27
C GLU A 117 15.60 -6.56 9.35
N ALA A 118 16.17 -6.69 10.56
CA ALA A 118 17.31 -7.56 10.81
C ALA A 118 16.90 -9.03 10.63
N GLN A 119 15.69 -9.39 11.05
CA GLN A 119 15.14 -10.73 10.87
C GLN A 119 14.95 -11.07 9.39
N TYR A 120 14.38 -10.17 8.58
CA TYR A 120 14.22 -10.38 7.13
C TYR A 120 15.56 -10.51 6.41
N TRP A 121 16.58 -9.76 6.84
CA TRP A 121 17.93 -9.89 6.32
C TRP A 121 18.61 -11.20 6.73
N LEU A 122 18.43 -11.68 7.96
CA LEU A 122 18.94 -12.98 8.38
C LEU A 122 18.30 -14.12 7.57
N TRP A 123 16.98 -14.05 7.37
CA TRP A 123 16.25 -14.99 6.52
C TRP A 123 16.71 -14.94 5.07
N SER A 124 17.19 -13.80 4.58
CA SER A 124 17.73 -13.71 3.22
C SER A 124 19.04 -14.48 3.01
N LYS A 125 19.67 -14.98 4.09
CA LYS A 125 20.90 -15.79 4.03
C LYS A 125 20.63 -17.27 3.79
N ASP A 126 19.44 -17.75 4.13
CA ASP A 126 19.02 -19.14 3.96
C ASP A 126 17.62 -19.17 3.32
N LEU A 127 17.58 -19.25 1.99
CA LEU A 127 16.36 -19.09 1.21
C LEU A 127 15.44 -20.29 1.39
N SER A 128 14.40 -20.12 2.21
CA SER A 128 13.34 -21.10 2.41
C SER A 128 12.04 -20.66 1.72
N PHE A 129 11.09 -21.60 1.54
CA PHE A 129 9.77 -21.32 0.97
C PHE A 129 8.79 -20.67 1.97
N GLY A 130 9.22 -20.44 3.21
CA GLY A 130 8.43 -19.77 4.23
C GLY A 130 9.18 -19.74 5.55
N TYR A 131 9.08 -18.62 6.25
CA TYR A 131 9.73 -18.41 7.53
C TYR A 131 8.71 -18.40 8.65
N PHE A 132 9.20 -18.48 9.90
CA PHE A 132 8.39 -18.65 11.11
C PHE A 132 7.12 -17.80 11.15
N SER A 133 7.19 -16.52 10.76
CA SER A 133 6.03 -15.60 10.80
C SER A 133 5.69 -14.93 9.47
N LYS A 134 6.51 -15.07 8.42
CA LYS A 134 6.30 -14.36 7.15
C LYS A 134 6.54 -15.23 5.92
N PRO A 135 5.83 -14.91 4.81
CA PRO A 135 6.10 -15.44 3.49
C PRO A 135 7.53 -15.11 2.96
N PRO A 136 8.00 -15.81 1.91
CA PRO A 136 9.41 -15.80 1.57
C PRO A 136 9.88 -14.68 0.62
N LEU A 137 8.97 -13.96 -0.06
CA LEU A 137 9.32 -13.11 -1.19
C LEU A 137 10.22 -11.93 -0.80
N LEU A 138 10.00 -11.30 0.37
CA LEU A 138 10.86 -10.21 0.82
C LEU A 138 12.29 -10.70 1.14
N PRO A 139 12.49 -11.75 1.97
CA PRO A 139 13.82 -12.36 2.14
C PRO A 139 14.48 -12.78 0.83
N TRP A 140 13.73 -13.36 -0.13
CA TRP A 140 14.27 -13.69 -1.45
C TRP A 140 14.75 -12.47 -2.21
N LEU A 141 13.97 -11.38 -2.20
CA LEU A 141 14.35 -10.11 -2.81
C LEU A 141 15.60 -9.52 -2.16
N ILE A 142 15.69 -9.53 -0.83
CA ILE A 142 16.87 -9.07 -0.09
C ILE A 142 18.09 -9.93 -0.45
N GLY A 143 17.95 -11.25 -0.51
CA GLY A 143 19.02 -12.18 -0.85
C GLY A 143 19.53 -11.92 -2.26
N PHE A 144 18.62 -11.76 -3.22
CA PHE A 144 18.93 -11.41 -4.60
C PHE A 144 19.70 -10.09 -4.70
N VAL A 145 19.21 -9.00 -4.09
CA VAL A 145 19.87 -7.69 -4.15
C VAL A 145 21.24 -7.74 -3.47
N THR A 146 21.33 -8.38 -2.30
CA THR A 146 22.60 -8.43 -1.55
C THR A 146 23.64 -9.35 -2.19
N HIS A 147 23.23 -10.32 -3.00
CA HIS A 147 24.16 -11.14 -3.79
C HIS A 147 24.93 -10.31 -4.83
N PHE A 148 24.26 -9.37 -5.50
CA PHE A 148 24.89 -8.55 -6.55
C PHE A 148 25.56 -7.27 -6.04
N PHE A 149 24.93 -6.59 -5.09
CA PHE A 149 25.39 -5.27 -4.65
C PHE A 149 26.13 -5.30 -3.31
N GLY A 150 26.00 -6.39 -2.54
CA GLY A 150 26.50 -6.49 -1.17
C GLY A 150 25.43 -6.16 -0.12
N ASN A 151 25.80 -6.21 1.16
CA ASN A 151 24.89 -6.13 2.30
C ASN A 151 25.01 -4.84 3.12
N SER A 152 25.51 -3.76 2.52
CA SER A 152 25.63 -2.48 3.24
C SER A 152 24.24 -1.96 3.64
N PHE A 153 24.17 -1.23 4.76
CA PHE A 153 22.93 -0.59 5.22
C PHE A 153 22.28 0.25 4.12
N PHE A 154 23.10 0.99 3.35
CA PHE A 154 22.65 1.78 2.22
C PHE A 154 21.89 0.93 1.18
N ILE A 155 22.44 -0.21 0.76
CA ILE A 155 21.82 -1.08 -0.24
C ILE A 155 20.51 -1.67 0.28
N LEU A 156 20.45 -2.06 1.55
CA LEU A 156 19.23 -2.60 2.13
C LEU A 156 18.11 -1.55 2.20
N LYS A 157 18.46 -0.30 2.49
CA LYS A 157 17.50 0.81 2.57
C LYS A 157 17.10 1.39 1.21
N THR A 158 17.88 1.18 0.14
CA THR A 158 17.44 1.57 -1.21
C THR A 158 16.32 0.67 -1.75
N ILE A 159 16.22 -0.59 -1.30
CA ILE A 159 15.15 -1.52 -1.70
C ILE A 159 13.75 -0.91 -1.49
N PRO A 160 13.33 -0.52 -0.26
CA PRO A 160 12.00 0.03 -0.04
C PRO A 160 11.77 1.37 -0.75
N ILE A 161 12.81 2.20 -0.88
CA ILE A 161 12.73 3.48 -1.61
C ILE A 161 12.38 3.22 -3.08
N LEU A 162 13.10 2.32 -3.75
CA LEU A 162 12.87 1.98 -5.16
C LEU A 162 11.47 1.37 -5.36
N LEU A 163 11.07 0.43 -4.51
CA LEU A 163 9.73 -0.19 -4.60
C LEU A 163 8.60 0.84 -4.45
N TYR A 164 8.74 1.86 -3.60
CA TYR A 164 7.74 2.93 -3.50
C TYR A 164 7.77 3.92 -4.68
N ILE A 165 8.93 4.17 -5.29
CA ILE A 165 9.00 4.91 -6.56
C ILE A 165 8.22 4.16 -7.64
N PHE A 166 8.44 2.85 -7.78
CA PHE A 166 7.67 2.02 -8.71
C PHE A 166 6.17 1.98 -8.34
N SER A 167 5.83 1.89 -7.06
CA SER A 167 4.43 1.93 -6.60
C SER A 167 3.74 3.25 -6.96
N SER A 168 4.41 4.38 -6.78
CA SER A 168 3.94 5.70 -7.20
C SER A 168 3.71 5.76 -8.71
N PHE A 169 4.64 5.22 -9.50
CA PHE A 169 4.46 5.11 -10.96
C PHE A 169 3.28 4.21 -11.36
N LEU A 170 3.07 3.09 -10.68
CA LEU A 170 1.90 2.25 -10.93
C LEU A 170 0.59 2.96 -10.54
N ILE A 171 0.58 3.79 -9.50
CA ILE A 171 -0.57 4.64 -9.18
C ILE A 171 -0.86 5.63 -10.30
N TYR A 172 0.17 6.23 -10.89
CA TYR A 172 -0.02 7.08 -12.09
C TYR A 172 -0.75 6.31 -13.21
N ILE A 173 -0.32 5.08 -13.50
CA ILE A 173 -0.97 4.23 -14.52
C ILE A 173 -2.40 3.88 -14.13
N LEU A 174 -2.62 3.46 -12.89
CA LEU A 174 -3.94 3.09 -12.36
C LEU A 174 -4.91 4.27 -12.45
N SER A 175 -4.51 5.43 -11.93
CA SER A 175 -5.29 6.67 -11.98
C SER A 175 -5.56 7.11 -13.40
N THR A 176 -4.61 6.94 -14.33
CA THR A 176 -4.82 7.30 -15.74
C THR A 176 -5.90 6.42 -16.38
N LYS A 177 -5.94 5.13 -16.04
CA LYS A 177 -6.99 4.21 -16.49
C LYS A 177 -8.36 4.53 -15.89
N LEU A 178 -8.41 4.98 -14.64
CA LEU A 178 -9.66 5.31 -13.94
C LEU A 178 -10.24 6.65 -14.38
N PHE A 179 -9.42 7.69 -14.44
CA PHE A 179 -9.87 9.07 -14.61
C PHE A 179 -9.68 9.62 -16.03
N LYS A 180 -8.89 8.94 -16.88
CA LYS A 180 -8.54 9.40 -18.25
C LYS A 180 -7.94 10.81 -18.28
N ASN A 181 -7.35 11.26 -17.18
CA ASN A 181 -6.73 12.58 -17.05
C ASN A 181 -5.29 12.41 -16.53
N ARG A 182 -4.31 12.72 -17.38
CA ARG A 182 -2.88 12.55 -17.05
C ARG A 182 -2.42 13.47 -15.92
N LEU A 183 -2.93 14.71 -15.86
CA LEU A 183 -2.55 15.65 -14.81
C LEU A 183 -3.07 15.19 -13.45
N LEU A 184 -4.36 14.80 -13.37
CA LEU A 184 -4.93 14.26 -12.13
C LEU A 184 -4.15 13.02 -11.66
N SER A 185 -3.80 12.14 -12.59
CA SER A 185 -3.07 10.91 -12.28
C SER A 185 -1.65 11.16 -11.78
N PHE A 186 -0.99 12.18 -12.33
CA PHE A 186 0.31 12.64 -11.86
C PHE A 186 0.23 13.12 -10.41
N PHE A 187 -0.79 13.90 -10.07
CA PHE A 187 -0.99 14.31 -8.68
C PHE A 187 -1.34 13.15 -7.76
N CYS A 188 -2.12 12.15 -8.19
CA CYS A 188 -2.37 10.96 -7.38
C CYS A 188 -1.07 10.23 -7.03
N ALA A 189 -0.18 10.04 -8.01
CA ALA A 189 1.11 9.38 -7.82
C ALA A 189 2.02 10.15 -6.86
N ILE A 190 2.09 11.46 -7.02
CA ILE A 190 2.86 12.33 -6.14
C ILE A 190 2.26 12.38 -4.73
N ALA A 191 0.94 12.58 -4.62
CA ALA A 191 0.26 12.62 -3.34
C ALA A 191 0.55 11.35 -2.55
N PHE A 192 0.44 10.17 -3.19
CA PHE A 192 0.82 8.89 -2.59
C PHE A 192 2.28 8.87 -2.12
N PHE A 193 3.23 9.26 -2.97
CA PHE A 193 4.66 9.25 -2.62
C PHE A 193 4.99 10.17 -1.44
N LEU A 194 4.28 11.29 -1.32
CA LEU A 194 4.41 12.28 -0.26
C LEU A 194 3.61 11.96 1.01
N MET A 195 2.72 10.96 0.99
CA MET A 195 1.94 10.61 2.18
C MET A 195 2.89 10.29 3.34
N PRO A 196 2.69 10.86 4.55
CA PRO A 196 3.58 10.61 5.69
C PRO A 196 3.79 9.13 5.98
N ALA A 197 2.72 8.32 5.90
CA ALA A 197 2.79 6.87 6.07
C ALA A 197 3.69 6.18 5.03
N VAL A 198 3.57 6.56 3.76
CA VAL A 198 4.42 6.05 2.67
C VAL A 198 5.86 6.52 2.87
N SER A 199 6.05 7.76 3.31
CA SER A 199 7.38 8.30 3.57
C SER A 199 8.10 7.54 4.68
N VAL A 200 7.44 7.29 5.82
CA VAL A 200 7.99 6.47 6.91
C VAL A 200 8.20 5.03 6.45
N SER A 201 7.20 4.42 5.80
CA SER A 201 7.31 3.04 5.34
C SER A 201 8.41 2.84 4.30
N SER A 202 8.75 3.87 3.52
CA SER A 202 9.85 3.79 2.54
C SER A 202 11.24 3.73 3.17
N PHE A 203 11.37 4.03 4.47
CA PHE A 203 12.60 3.82 5.24
C PHE A 203 12.66 2.46 5.93
N LEU A 204 11.54 1.74 5.96
CA LEU A 204 11.41 0.45 6.63
C LEU A 204 11.43 -0.66 5.58
N LEU A 205 12.39 -1.58 5.71
CA LEU A 205 12.46 -2.82 4.96
C LEU A 205 11.38 -3.77 5.49
N SER A 206 10.15 -3.59 5.00
CA SER A 206 8.96 -4.33 5.44
C SER A 206 8.29 -5.10 4.30
N THR A 207 7.60 -6.18 4.66
CA THR A 207 6.75 -6.96 3.74
C THR A 207 5.66 -6.13 3.07
N ASP A 208 5.22 -5.04 3.71
CA ASP A 208 4.20 -4.13 3.19
C ASP A 208 4.61 -3.42 1.90
N VAL A 209 5.90 -3.14 1.74
CA VAL A 209 6.43 -2.42 0.59
C VAL A 209 6.24 -3.24 -0.69
N VAL A 210 6.54 -4.54 -0.63
CA VAL A 210 6.35 -5.48 -1.74
C VAL A 210 4.86 -5.74 -1.97
N LEU A 211 4.08 -5.90 -0.90
CA LEU A 211 2.63 -6.10 -0.98
C LEU A 211 1.95 -4.95 -1.71
N ILE A 212 2.22 -3.69 -1.34
CA ILE A 212 1.59 -2.51 -1.94
C ILE A 212 1.88 -2.42 -3.44
N LEU A 213 3.12 -2.66 -3.85
CA LEU A 213 3.50 -2.67 -5.27
C LEU A 213 2.68 -3.70 -6.06
N LEU A 214 2.64 -4.94 -5.58
CA LEU A 214 1.91 -6.05 -6.23
C LEU A 214 0.39 -5.84 -6.19
N TRP A 215 -0.12 -5.21 -5.14
CA TRP A 215 -1.52 -4.86 -5.00
C TRP A 215 -1.96 -3.86 -6.06
N ILE A 216 -1.20 -2.78 -6.27
CA ILE A 216 -1.50 -1.76 -7.28
C ILE A 216 -1.41 -2.39 -8.68
N ALA A 217 -0.38 -3.20 -8.94
CA ALA A 217 -0.26 -3.96 -10.19
C ALA A 217 -1.48 -4.86 -10.45
N SER A 218 -1.96 -5.55 -9.41
CA SER A 218 -3.15 -6.40 -9.48
C SER A 218 -4.42 -5.59 -9.77
N LEU A 219 -4.59 -4.40 -9.18
CA LEU A 219 -5.73 -3.51 -9.49
C LEU A 219 -5.72 -3.05 -10.95
N ILE A 220 -4.54 -2.68 -11.49
CA ILE A 220 -4.39 -2.33 -12.92
C ILE A 220 -4.85 -3.50 -13.78
N GLN A 221 -4.50 -4.72 -13.38
CA GLN A 221 -4.83 -5.92 -14.12
C GLN A 221 -6.31 -6.28 -14.08
N VAL A 222 -6.99 -6.05 -12.95
CA VAL A 222 -8.46 -6.15 -12.86
C VAL A 222 -9.14 -5.19 -13.85
N LEU A 223 -8.63 -3.95 -13.99
CA LEU A 223 -9.15 -3.00 -15.00
C LEU A 223 -8.86 -3.47 -16.44
N ASN A 224 -7.70 -4.08 -16.68
CA ASN A 224 -7.36 -4.65 -17.98
C ASN A 224 -8.31 -5.79 -18.36
N ILE A 225 -8.63 -6.69 -17.44
CA ILE A 225 -9.57 -7.79 -17.67
C ILE A 225 -10.97 -7.27 -18.01
N LYS A 226 -11.44 -6.23 -17.29
CA LYS A 226 -12.74 -5.60 -17.59
C LYS A 226 -12.84 -5.12 -19.03
N ASN A 227 -11.79 -4.46 -19.54
CA ASN A 227 -11.80 -3.86 -20.87
C ASN A 227 -11.45 -4.87 -21.97
N ASN A 228 -10.53 -5.80 -21.68
CA ASN A 228 -10.06 -6.84 -22.59
C ASN A 228 -9.83 -8.15 -21.81
N PRO A 229 -10.84 -9.04 -21.73
CA PRO A 229 -10.75 -10.29 -20.97
C PRO A 229 -9.92 -11.34 -21.72
N HIS A 230 -8.64 -11.06 -21.95
CA HIS A 230 -7.67 -11.92 -22.62
C HIS A 230 -7.05 -12.95 -21.64
N TYR A 231 -6.67 -14.14 -22.10
CA TYR A 231 -6.14 -15.20 -21.21
C TYR A 231 -4.87 -14.78 -20.46
N LEU A 232 -3.94 -14.09 -21.14
CA LEU A 232 -2.75 -13.53 -20.50
C LEU A 232 -3.10 -12.58 -19.36
N ASN A 233 -4.23 -11.88 -19.46
CA ASN A 233 -4.61 -10.92 -18.44
C ASN A 233 -5.05 -11.59 -17.13
N PHE A 234 -5.66 -12.76 -17.20
CA PHE A 234 -6.03 -13.56 -16.03
C PHE A 234 -4.80 -14.24 -15.43
N LEU A 235 -3.92 -14.78 -16.28
CA LEU A 235 -2.67 -15.40 -15.84
C LEU A 235 -1.77 -14.40 -15.10
N THR A 236 -1.59 -13.19 -15.64
CA THR A 236 -0.79 -12.16 -14.97
C THR A 236 -1.41 -11.71 -13.65
N LEU A 237 -2.74 -11.65 -13.55
CA LEU A 237 -3.41 -11.36 -12.27
C LEU A 237 -3.17 -12.48 -11.24
N GLY A 238 -3.29 -13.74 -11.65
CA GLY A 238 -3.02 -14.91 -10.79
C GLY A 238 -1.58 -14.88 -10.27
N ILE A 239 -0.59 -14.70 -11.15
CA ILE A 239 0.83 -14.60 -10.79
C ILE A 239 1.07 -13.43 -9.82
N LEU A 240 0.52 -12.24 -10.11
CA LEU A 240 0.69 -11.07 -9.24
C LEU A 240 0.11 -11.29 -7.84
N LEU A 241 -1.06 -11.91 -7.74
CA LEU A 241 -1.66 -12.25 -6.45
C LEU A 241 -0.89 -13.36 -5.74
N GLY A 242 -0.45 -14.41 -6.45
CA GLY A 242 0.40 -15.45 -5.89
C GLY A 242 1.69 -14.87 -5.30
N LEU A 243 2.35 -13.97 -6.04
CA LEU A 243 3.50 -13.21 -5.52
C LEU A 243 3.11 -12.33 -4.33
N ALA A 244 1.93 -11.70 -4.34
CA ALA A 244 1.47 -10.89 -3.21
C ALA A 244 1.26 -11.74 -1.95
N PHE A 245 0.73 -12.96 -2.08
CA PHE A 245 0.64 -13.94 -1.00
C PHE A 245 2.03 -14.36 -0.49
N LEU A 246 2.97 -14.56 -1.41
CA LEU A 246 4.38 -14.81 -1.06
C LEU A 246 5.08 -13.59 -0.45
N ALA A 247 4.50 -12.37 -0.55
CA ALA A 247 4.97 -11.19 0.17
C ALA A 247 4.37 -11.10 1.57
N LYS A 248 3.04 -11.20 1.68
CA LYS A 248 2.29 -11.08 2.93
C LYS A 248 0.92 -11.74 2.79
N TYR A 249 0.54 -12.58 3.76
CA TYR A 249 -0.75 -13.28 3.77
C TYR A 249 -1.98 -12.34 3.73
N ALA A 250 -1.80 -11.07 4.12
CA ALA A 250 -2.81 -10.03 3.98
C ALA A 250 -3.28 -9.80 2.53
N ALA A 251 -2.59 -10.33 1.51
CA ALA A 251 -3.06 -10.38 0.13
C ALA A 251 -4.46 -11.04 -0.01
N VAL A 252 -4.89 -11.87 0.94
CA VAL A 252 -6.24 -12.45 0.98
C VAL A 252 -7.35 -11.39 0.96
N TYR A 253 -7.12 -10.22 1.55
CA TYR A 253 -8.09 -9.13 1.54
C TYR A 253 -8.33 -8.59 0.13
N PHE A 254 -7.36 -8.71 -0.79
CA PHE A 254 -7.57 -8.37 -2.20
C PHE A 254 -8.61 -9.31 -2.82
N ILE A 255 -8.50 -10.62 -2.57
CA ILE A 255 -9.44 -11.61 -3.11
C ILE A 255 -10.85 -11.32 -2.57
N LEU A 256 -11.00 -11.05 -1.28
CA LEU A 256 -12.29 -10.66 -0.69
C LEU A 256 -12.85 -9.40 -1.36
N GLY A 257 -12.03 -8.37 -1.56
CA GLY A 257 -12.43 -7.16 -2.27
C GLY A 257 -12.84 -7.43 -3.74
N LEU A 258 -12.14 -8.33 -4.42
CA LEU A 258 -12.46 -8.75 -5.79
C LEU A 258 -13.81 -9.49 -5.81
N VAL A 259 -14.06 -10.42 -4.89
CA VAL A 259 -15.35 -11.13 -4.79
C VAL A 259 -16.49 -10.14 -4.59
N ILE A 260 -16.34 -9.19 -3.66
CA ILE A 260 -17.32 -8.14 -3.42
C ILE A 260 -17.55 -7.30 -4.69
N LEU A 261 -16.48 -6.91 -5.40
CA LEU A 261 -16.57 -6.18 -6.66
C LEU A 261 -17.36 -6.98 -7.71
N LEU A 262 -17.12 -8.29 -7.84
CA LEU A 262 -17.85 -9.14 -8.79
C LEU A 262 -19.32 -9.35 -8.40
N ILE A 263 -19.67 -9.28 -7.11
CA ILE A 263 -21.07 -9.34 -6.67
C ILE A 263 -21.80 -8.05 -7.04
N ILE A 264 -21.18 -6.89 -6.78
CA ILE A 264 -21.81 -5.57 -6.95
C ILE A 264 -21.84 -5.17 -8.42
N GLU A 265 -20.72 -5.31 -9.14
CA GLU A 265 -20.55 -4.73 -10.46
C GLU A 265 -20.74 -5.76 -11.58
N LYS A 266 -21.90 -5.68 -12.25
CA LYS A 266 -22.28 -6.58 -13.35
C LYS A 266 -21.24 -6.66 -14.48
N ASN A 267 -20.60 -5.54 -14.82
CA ASN A 267 -19.64 -5.49 -15.93
C ASN A 267 -18.35 -6.28 -15.62
N TYR A 268 -17.84 -6.17 -14.40
CA TYR A 268 -16.68 -6.97 -13.97
C TYR A 268 -17.07 -8.45 -13.85
N ARG A 269 -18.24 -8.75 -13.28
CA ARG A 269 -18.76 -10.12 -13.20
C ARG A 269 -18.81 -10.81 -14.54
N LEU A 270 -19.36 -10.16 -15.56
CA LEU A 270 -19.46 -10.71 -16.90
C LEU A 270 -18.07 -10.91 -17.53
N ALA A 271 -17.13 -9.98 -17.33
CA ALA A 271 -15.78 -10.13 -17.84
C ALA A 271 -15.05 -11.35 -17.23
N PHE A 272 -15.21 -11.57 -15.92
CA PHE A 272 -14.54 -12.65 -15.19
C PHE A 272 -15.21 -14.02 -15.36
N LEU A 273 -16.54 -14.10 -15.28
CA LEU A 273 -17.27 -15.38 -15.23
C LEU A 273 -17.67 -15.94 -16.60
N LYS A 274 -17.45 -15.20 -17.70
CA LYS A 274 -17.85 -15.66 -19.05
C LYS A 274 -17.12 -16.94 -19.50
N SER A 275 -15.91 -17.19 -18.98
CA SER A 275 -15.10 -18.36 -19.38
C SER A 275 -14.49 -19.05 -18.17
N LYS A 276 -14.86 -20.32 -17.96
CA LYS A 276 -14.30 -21.18 -16.91
C LYS A 276 -12.79 -21.37 -17.05
N LEU A 277 -12.28 -21.45 -18.28
CA LEU A 277 -10.84 -21.58 -18.55
C LEU A 277 -10.05 -20.34 -18.10
N LYS A 278 -10.58 -19.13 -18.35
CA LYS A 278 -9.94 -17.88 -17.90
C LYS A 278 -9.95 -17.76 -16.38
N LEU A 279 -11.04 -18.21 -15.74
CA LEU A 279 -11.12 -18.28 -14.29
C LEU A 279 -10.10 -19.27 -13.71
N ALA A 280 -9.92 -20.44 -14.35
CA ALA A 280 -8.92 -21.42 -13.93
C ALA A 280 -7.50 -20.85 -14.05
N LEU A 281 -7.17 -20.14 -15.12
CA LEU A 281 -5.87 -19.47 -15.30
C LEU A 281 -5.56 -18.40 -14.25
N PHE A 282 -6.57 -17.86 -13.57
CA PHE A 282 -6.40 -16.93 -12.46
C PHE A 282 -6.12 -17.64 -11.12
N ILE A 283 -6.51 -18.92 -10.99
CA ILE A 283 -6.42 -19.69 -9.75
C ILE A 283 -5.10 -20.48 -9.66
N ILE A 284 -4.47 -20.77 -10.80
CA ILE A 284 -3.13 -21.39 -10.88
C ILE A 284 -2.07 -20.44 -10.34
#